data_AF-A0A3N2D562-F1
#
_entry.id   AF-A0A3N2D562-F1
#
_cell.length_a   1.000
_cell.length_b   1.000
_cell.length_c   1.000
_cell.angle_alpha   90.00
_cell.angle_beta   90.00
_cell.angle_gamma   90.00
#
_symmetry.space_group_name_H-M   'P 1'
#
loop_
_entity.id
_entity.type
_entity.pdbx_description
1 polymer ?
#
loop_
_entity_poly.entity_id
_entity_poly.type
_entity_poly.pdbx_seq_one_letter_code
_entity_poly.pdbx_strand_id
1 'polypeptide(L)'
;MLNRGETEGFLITRTAKAGLLALLLLLNMVSALAVIYSTHWNRQLFGELQKLDEKAVYIEAEWGRLLLENSSLGAYSRIESIAHEKLGMREPAVNQTILVNQ
;
A
#
# COMPACT_ATOMS: atom_id res chain seq x y z
N MET A 1 21.34 -71.03 20.02
CA MET A 1 22.33 -70.26 19.25
C MET A 1 21.57 -69.29 18.37
N LEU A 2 21.29 -68.09 18.88
CA LEU A 2 20.52 -67.08 18.15
C LEU A 2 21.46 -66.28 17.23
N ASN A 3 20.96 -66.09 16.01
CA ASN A 3 21.61 -65.63 14.81
C ASN A 3 22.27 -64.24 14.97
N ARG A 4 23.62 -64.19 14.94
CA ARG A 4 24.44 -62.95 14.96
C ARG A 4 24.15 -62.03 13.76
N GLY A 5 23.63 -62.55 12.65
CA GLY A 5 23.27 -61.76 11.47
C GLY A 5 22.04 -60.87 11.64
N GLU A 6 21.08 -61.27 12.47
CA GLU A 6 19.86 -60.48 12.73
C GLU A 6 20.17 -59.20 13.53
N THR A 7 21.15 -59.28 14.43
CA THR A 7 21.56 -58.15 15.27
C THR A 7 22.30 -57.07 14.49
N GLU A 8 23.09 -57.42 13.48
CA GLU A 8 23.83 -56.42 12.69
C GLU A 8 22.90 -55.63 11.77
N GLY A 9 21.92 -56.29 11.16
CA GLY A 9 20.89 -55.62 10.34
C GLY A 9 20.04 -54.62 11.14
N PHE A 10 19.72 -54.95 12.40
CA PHE A 10 18.99 -54.05 13.29
C PHE A 10 19.81 -52.79 13.65
N LEU A 11 21.11 -52.93 13.90
CA LEU A 11 21.97 -51.80 14.24
C LEU A 11 22.19 -50.85 13.05
N ILE A 12 22.40 -51.37 11.84
CA ILE A 12 22.56 -50.56 10.63
C ILE A 12 21.28 -49.78 10.29
N THR A 13 20.11 -50.42 10.46
CA THR A 13 18.82 -49.74 10.23
C THR A 13 18.59 -48.59 11.22
N ARG A 14 19.05 -48.75 12.47
CA ARG A 14 18.94 -47.72 13.52
C ARG A 14 19.86 -46.52 13.24
N THR A 15 21.11 -46.75 12.85
CA THR A 15 22.07 -45.69 12.53
C THR A 15 21.69 -44.94 11.25
N ALA A 16 21.20 -45.64 10.22
CA ALA A 16 20.71 -45.04 9.00
C ALA A 16 19.48 -44.13 9.25
N LYS A 17 18.52 -44.58 10.06
CA LYS A 17 17.36 -43.76 10.46
C LYS A 17 17.76 -42.54 11.28
N ALA A 18 18.71 -42.69 12.20
CA ALA A 18 19.22 -41.57 12.99
C ALA A 18 19.93 -40.52 12.12
N GLY A 19 20.73 -40.95 11.13
CA GLY A 19 21.35 -40.05 10.15
C GLY A 19 20.33 -39.30 9.29
N LEU A 20 19.28 -39.99 8.83
CA LEU A 20 18.18 -39.37 8.09
C LEU A 20 17.44 -38.31 8.93
N LEU A 21 17.13 -38.62 10.19
CA LEU A 21 16.48 -37.67 11.09
C LEU A 21 17.36 -36.44 11.35
N ALA A 22 18.66 -36.63 11.56
CA ALA A 22 19.60 -35.51 11.73
C ALA A 22 19.68 -34.63 10.48
N LEU A 23 19.70 -35.23 9.29
CA LEU A 23 19.68 -34.50 8.02
C LEU A 23 18.39 -33.69 7.84
N LEU A 24 17.23 -34.29 8.13
CA LEU A 24 15.94 -33.60 8.07
C LEU A 24 15.88 -32.43 9.05
N LEU A 25 16.43 -32.60 10.25
CA LEU A 25 16.47 -31.54 11.27
C LEU A 25 17.37 -30.38 10.82
N LEU A 26 18.52 -30.68 10.23
CA LEU A 26 19.39 -29.67 9.61
C LEU A 26 18.70 -28.94 8.46
N LEU A 27 18.04 -29.66 7.55
CA LEU A 27 17.28 -29.04 6.46
C LEU A 27 16.19 -28.11 6.99
N ASN A 28 15.50 -28.52 8.06
CA ASN A 28 14.46 -27.72 8.67
C ASN A 28 15.02 -26.43 9.31
N MET A 29 16.14 -26.51 10.02
CA MET A 29 16.82 -25.32 10.55
C MET A 29 17.23 -24.35 9.45
N VAL A 30 17.81 -24.87 8.36
CA VAL A 30 18.19 -24.03 7.20
C VAL A 30 16.96 -23.38 6.57
N SER A 31 15.86 -24.12 6.42
CA SER A 31 14.60 -23.59 5.90
C SER A 31 14.03 -22.49 6.80
N ALA A 32 14.02 -22.69 8.12
CA ALA A 32 13.55 -21.69 9.07
C ALA A 32 14.37 -20.39 8.98
N LEU A 33 15.70 -20.49 8.93
CA LEU A 33 16.58 -19.34 8.75
C LEU A 33 16.37 -18.63 7.40
N ALA A 34 16.18 -19.40 6.32
CA ALA A 34 15.92 -18.86 5.00
C ALA A 34 14.58 -18.09 4.95
N VAL A 35 13.53 -18.59 5.61
CA VAL A 35 12.23 -17.91 5.71
C VAL A 35 12.35 -16.61 6.53
N ILE A 36 13.08 -16.63 7.66
CA ILE A 36 13.34 -15.42 8.46
C ILE A 36 14.09 -14.38 7.64
N TYR A 37 15.14 -14.81 6.93
CA TYR A 37 15.92 -13.92 6.06
C TYR A 37 15.07 -13.33 4.93
N SER A 38 14.26 -14.16 4.27
CA SER A 38 13.32 -13.73 3.23
C SER A 38 12.32 -12.70 3.77
N THR A 39 11.77 -12.93 4.98
CA THR A 39 10.84 -12.00 5.63
C THR A 39 11.51 -10.66 5.98
N HIS A 40 12.76 -10.70 6.46
CA HIS A 40 13.52 -9.49 6.78
C HIS A 40 13.83 -8.67 5.51
N TRP A 41 14.20 -9.34 4.42
CA TRP A 41 14.46 -8.69 3.12
C TRP A 41 13.18 -8.13 2.51
N ASN A 42 12.08 -8.88 2.61
CA ASN A 42 10.76 -8.46 2.13
C ASN A 42 10.30 -7.17 2.82
N ARG A 43 10.58 -7.02 4.12
CA ARG A 43 10.24 -5.81 4.88
C ARG A 43 11.01 -4.57 4.42
N GLN A 44 12.24 -4.73 3.93
CA GLN A 44 13.02 -3.60 3.38
C GLN A 44 12.52 -3.19 1.99
N LEU A 45 12.22 -4.16 1.13
CA LEU A 45 11.71 -3.89 -0.22
C LEU A 45 10.28 -3.30 -0.20
N PHE A 46 9.46 -3.73 0.77
CA PHE A 46 8.14 -3.14 1.00
C PHE A 46 8.20 -1.68 1.45
N GLY A 47 9.26 -1.26 2.15
CA GLY A 47 9.37 0.11 2.64
C GLY A 47 9.48 1.15 1.53
N GLU A 48 10.13 0.82 0.42
CA GLU A 48 10.24 1.72 -0.73
C GLU A 48 8.95 1.77 -1.54
N LEU A 49 8.32 0.60 -1.75
CA LEU A 49 7.01 0.51 -2.39
C LEU A 49 5.95 1.30 -1.60
N GLN A 50 5.93 1.15 -0.28
CA GLN A 50 4.99 1.82 0.60
C GLN A 50 5.16 3.35 0.55
N LYS A 51 6.39 3.87 0.47
CA LYS A 51 6.63 5.32 0.31
C LYS A 51 6.12 5.88 -1.01
N LEU A 52 6.20 5.11 -2.08
CA LEU A 52 5.73 5.55 -3.39
C LEU A 52 4.19 5.58 -3.44
N ASP A 53 3.56 4.57 -2.83
CA ASP A 53 2.11 4.47 -2.68
C ASP A 53 1.55 5.61 -1.82
N GLU A 54 2.20 5.94 -0.70
CA GLU A 54 1.82 7.05 0.19
C GLU A 54 1.83 8.41 -0.54
N LYS A 55 2.83 8.61 -1.41
CA LYS A 55 2.90 9.82 -2.25
C LYS A 55 1.79 9.88 -3.29
N ALA A 56 1.46 8.74 -3.91
CA ALA A 56 0.37 8.67 -4.88
C ALA A 56 -0.98 9.04 -4.22
N VAL A 57 -1.25 8.46 -3.05
CA VAL A 57 -2.45 8.76 -2.25
C VAL A 57 -2.53 10.26 -1.88
N TYR A 58 -1.41 10.86 -1.47
CA TYR A 58 -1.37 12.30 -1.16
C TYR A 58 -1.72 13.18 -2.36
N ILE A 59 -1.16 12.87 -3.53
CA ILE A 59 -1.41 13.63 -4.77
C ILE A 59 -2.88 13.48 -5.21
N GLU A 60 -3.46 12.29 -5.11
CA GLU A 60 -4.87 12.04 -5.42
C GLU A 60 -5.80 12.88 -4.54
N ALA A 61 -5.51 12.96 -3.24
CA ALA A 61 -6.26 13.78 -2.31
C ALA A 61 -6.19 15.27 -2.64
N GLU A 62 -4.99 15.78 -2.99
CA GLU A 62 -4.79 17.17 -3.40
C GLU A 62 -5.55 17.49 -4.69
N TRP A 63 -5.50 16.61 -5.69
CA TRP A 63 -6.27 16.73 -6.91
C TRP A 63 -7.78 16.73 -6.65
N GLY A 64 -8.26 15.86 -5.75
CA GLY A 64 -9.66 15.86 -5.34
C GLY A 64 -10.08 17.19 -4.72
N ARG A 65 -9.23 17.78 -3.85
CA ARG A 65 -9.49 19.09 -3.26
C ARG A 65 -9.55 20.18 -4.33
N LEU A 66 -8.57 20.23 -5.22
CA LEU A 66 -8.52 21.20 -6.32
C LEU A 66 -9.71 21.05 -7.28
N LEU A 67 -10.14 19.83 -7.55
CA LEU A 67 -11.30 19.58 -8.40
C LEU A 67 -12.60 20.09 -7.76
N LEU A 68 -12.74 19.94 -6.44
CA LEU A 68 -13.86 20.50 -5.69
C LEU A 68 -13.82 22.03 -5.66
N GLU A 69 -12.64 22.61 -5.44
CA GLU A 69 -12.42 24.06 -5.54
C GLU A 69 -12.82 24.58 -6.93
N ASN A 70 -12.34 23.95 -8.01
CA ASN A 70 -12.65 24.36 -9.37
C ASN A 70 -14.10 24.09 -9.76
N SER A 71 -14.73 23.03 -9.25
CA SER A 71 -16.16 22.76 -9.48
C SER A 71 -17.04 23.82 -8.83
N SER A 72 -16.61 24.38 -7.68
CA SER A 72 -17.29 25.51 -7.05
C SER A 72 -17.17 26.79 -7.89
N LEU A 73 -16.02 27.03 -8.51
CA LEU A 73 -15.78 28.16 -9.42
C LEU A 73 -16.51 28.00 -10.76
N GLY A 74 -16.59 26.78 -11.30
CA GLY A 74 -17.35 26.46 -12.50
C GLY A 74 -18.86 26.63 -12.33
N ALA A 75 -19.39 26.33 -11.13
CA ALA A 75 -20.77 26.64 -10.78
C ALA A 75 -21.01 28.16 -10.69
N TYR A 76 -20.10 28.93 -10.07
CA TYR A 76 -20.19 30.39 -9.97
C TYR A 76 -20.10 31.10 -11.34
N SER A 77 -19.11 30.75 -12.16
CA SER A 77 -18.93 31.32 -13.51
C SER A 77 -20.12 31.00 -14.42
N ARG A 78 -20.71 29.82 -14.29
CA ARG A 78 -21.93 29.43 -15.00
C ARG A 78 -23.17 30.19 -14.49
N ILE A 79 -23.26 30.50 -13.20
CA ILE A 79 -24.32 31.35 -12.64
C ILE A 79 -24.18 32.79 -13.15
N GLU A 80 -22.97 33.34 -13.19
CA GLU A 80 -22.67 34.68 -13.68
C GLU A 80 -23.07 34.84 -15.15
N SER A 81 -22.67 33.89 -16.00
CA SER A 81 -23.04 33.91 -17.42
C SER A 81 -24.55 33.71 -17.63
N ILE A 82 -25.22 32.84 -16.84
CA ILE A 82 -26.69 32.72 -16.88
C ILE A 82 -27.38 34.01 -16.41
N ALA A 83 -26.87 34.70 -15.39
CA ALA A 83 -27.43 35.96 -14.91
C ALA A 83 -27.25 37.10 -15.93
N HIS A 84 -26.09 37.15 -16.60
CA HIS A 84 -25.81 38.14 -17.62
C HIS A 84 -26.65 37.91 -18.90
N GLU A 85 -26.79 36.65 -19.32
CA GLU A 85 -27.42 36.29 -20.60
C GLU A 85 -28.94 36.11 -20.50
N LYS A 86 -29.45 35.49 -19.43
CA LYS A 86 -30.91 35.26 -19.24
C LYS A 86 -31.62 36.33 -18.42
N LEU A 87 -30.94 36.98 -17.47
CA LEU A 87 -31.55 38.00 -16.60
C LEU A 87 -31.16 39.42 -17.01
N GLY A 88 -30.29 39.60 -18.02
CA GLY A 88 -29.90 40.91 -18.54
C GLY A 88 -29.16 41.78 -17.53
N MET A 89 -28.56 41.17 -16.49
CA MET A 89 -27.80 41.90 -15.49
C MET A 89 -26.54 42.49 -16.14
N ARG A 90 -26.34 43.80 -15.98
CA ARG A 90 -25.07 44.50 -16.27
C ARG A 90 -24.48 44.96 -14.94
N GLU A 91 -23.15 44.96 -14.83
CA GLU A 91 -22.48 45.61 -13.71
C GLU A 91 -22.96 47.06 -13.57
N PRO A 92 -23.48 47.47 -12.40
CA PRO A 92 -23.97 48.83 -12.19
C PRO A 92 -22.78 49.80 -12.26
N ALA A 93 -22.91 50.82 -13.11
CA ALA A 93 -21.92 51.89 -13.18
C ALA A 93 -21.80 52.61 -11.83
N VAL A 94 -20.59 53.09 -11.53
CA VAL A 94 -20.17 53.73 -10.26
C VAL A 94 -21.09 54.87 -9.78
N ASN A 95 -22.02 55.36 -10.61
CA ASN A 95 -22.99 56.39 -10.24
C ASN A 95 -24.28 55.89 -9.53
N GLN A 96 -24.47 54.58 -9.35
CA GLN A 96 -25.67 54.02 -8.67
C GLN A 96 -25.36 53.25 -7.37
N THR A 97 -24.19 53.43 -6.78
CA THR A 97 -23.81 52.76 -5.52
C THR A 97 -23.91 53.74 -4.36
N ILE A 98 -24.89 53.55 -3.48
CA ILE A 98 -24.94 54.21 -2.17
C ILE A 98 -24.25 53.29 -1.16
N LEU A 99 -23.07 53.71 -0.71
CA LEU A 99 -22.34 53.08 0.39
C LEU A 99 -23.07 53.40 1.70
N VAL A 100 -23.67 52.37 2.32
CA VAL A 100 -24.19 52.49 3.69
C VAL A 100 -23.04 52.22 4.64
N ASN A 101 -22.55 53.28 5.27
CA ASN A 101 -21.52 53.25 6.30
C ASN A 101 -22.15 52.70 7.59
N GLN A 102 -21.61 51.59 8.12
CA GLN A 102 -21.77 51.20 9.52
C GLN A 102 -20.44 51.39 10.24
#